data_AF-A0A496S7L6-F1
#
_entry.id   AF-A0A496S7L6-F1
#
_cell.length_a   1.000
_cell.length_b   1.000
_cell.length_c   1.000
_cell.angle_alpha   90.00
_cell.angle_beta   90.00
_cell.angle_gamma   90.00
#
_symmetry.space_group_name_H-M   'P 1'
#
loop_
_entity.id
_entity.type
_entity.pdbx_description
1 polymer ?
#
loop_
_entity_poly.entity_id
_entity_poly.type
_entity_poly.pdbx_seq_one_letter_code
_entity_poly.pdbx_strand_id
1 'polypeptide(L)'
;MFSLTVSERKALLFLGFLLILGAFLKNLPSQRLPSFISEEAVSSSSFKVNINKAKFKDLIKLPYIGEVLAKRIISYREKNGPFQSIEELKKVKGVGEKKLKAIKNFISLN
;
A
#
# COMPACT_ATOMS: atom_id res chain seq x y z
N MET A 1 1.50 68.68 13.12
CA MET A 1 0.85 67.38 12.87
C MET A 1 1.20 66.94 11.46
N PHE A 2 2.16 66.02 11.30
CA PHE A 2 2.53 65.51 9.98
C PHE A 2 1.40 64.65 9.41
N SER A 3 0.76 65.09 8.33
CA SER A 3 -0.31 64.35 7.66
C SER A 3 0.31 63.47 6.58
N LEU A 4 0.54 62.20 6.90
CA LEU A 4 1.02 61.24 5.91
C LEU A 4 -0.01 61.07 4.80
N THR A 5 0.45 61.15 3.56
CA THR A 5 -0.35 60.94 2.35
C THR A 5 -0.85 59.50 2.26
N VAL A 6 -1.91 59.26 1.50
CA VAL A 6 -2.52 57.92 1.35
C VAL A 6 -1.50 56.90 0.85
N SER A 7 -0.56 57.32 0.00
CA SER A 7 0.54 56.53 -0.56
C SER A 7 1.51 56.05 0.53
N GLU A 8 1.91 56.94 1.44
CA GLU A 8 2.84 56.63 2.53
C GLU A 8 2.21 55.71 3.58
N ARG A 9 0.92 55.89 3.87
CA ARG A 9 0.17 54.96 4.74
C ARG A 9 0.06 53.57 4.14
N LYS A 10 -0.16 53.45 2.82
CA LYS A 10 -0.16 52.16 2.13
C LYS A 10 1.22 51.51 2.11
N ALA A 11 2.29 52.29 1.92
CA ALA A 11 3.66 51.78 1.99
C ALA A 11 4.00 51.24 3.39
N LEU A 12 3.58 51.92 4.45
CA LEU A 12 3.75 51.46 5.83
C LEU A 12 2.95 50.18 6.13
N LEU A 13 1.72 50.07 5.62
CA LEU A 13 0.92 48.85 5.76
C LEU A 13 1.55 47.66 5.00
N PHE A 14 2.11 47.90 3.81
CA PHE A 14 2.78 46.86 3.02
C PHE A 14 4.07 46.37 3.69
N LEU A 15 4.87 47.28 4.25
CA LEU A 15 6.10 46.94 4.97
C LEU A 15 5.80 46.19 6.29
N GLY A 16 4.73 46.59 6.99
CA GLY A 16 4.23 45.85 8.16
C GLY A 16 3.74 44.45 7.80
N PHE A 17 3.02 44.30 6.67
CA PHE A 17 2.59 43.00 6.18
C PHE A 17 3.77 42.10 5.80
N LEU A 18 4.83 42.65 5.19
CA LEU A 18 6.04 41.89 4.83
C LEU A 18 6.76 41.35 6.08
N LEU A 19 6.81 42.12 7.17
CA LEU A 19 7.41 41.71 8.44
C LEU A 19 6.59 40.60 9.13
N ILE A 20 5.26 40.69 9.11
CA ILE A 20 4.37 39.68 9.69
C ILE A 20 4.39 38.39 8.84
N LEU A 21 4.46 38.51 7.51
CA LEU A 21 4.56 37.39 6.59
C LEU A 21 5.87 36.60 6.77
N GLY A 22 6.98 37.31 7.02
CA GLY A 22 8.27 36.69 7.34
C GLY A 22 8.27 35.88 8.64
N ALA A 23 7.51 36.32 9.66
CA ALA A 23 7.35 35.58 10.91
C ALA A 23 6.46 34.33 10.74
N PHE A 24 5.48 34.37 9.84
CA PHE A 24 4.59 33.24 9.56
C PHE A 24 5.32 32.06 8.91
N LEU A 25 6.34 32.31 8.07
CA LEU A 25 7.17 31.26 7.47
C LEU A 25 8.00 30.46 8.50
N LYS A 26 8.37 31.07 9.64
CA LYS A 26 9.11 30.37 10.71
C LYS A 26 8.22 29.52 11.61
N ASN A 27 6.92 29.79 11.64
CA ASN A 27 5.96 29.11 12.52
C ASN A 27 5.10 28.09 11.76
N LEU A 28 5.55 27.67 10.56
CA LEU A 28 4.99 26.46 9.97
C LEU A 28 5.28 25.32 10.95
N PRO A 29 4.25 24.61 11.46
CA PRO A 29 4.51 23.34 12.10
C PRO A 29 5.25 22.52 11.05
N SER A 30 6.49 22.15 11.35
CA SER A 30 7.11 21.00 10.71
C SER A 30 6.19 19.84 11.03
N GLN A 31 5.14 19.66 10.22
CA GLN A 31 4.47 18.39 10.09
C GLN A 31 5.61 17.48 9.68
N ARG A 32 6.17 16.79 10.67
CA ARG A 32 6.99 15.62 10.45
C ARG A 32 6.20 14.86 9.41
N LEU A 33 6.72 14.79 8.19
CA LEU A 33 6.20 13.86 7.20
C LEU A 33 5.99 12.56 7.98
N PRO A 34 4.78 11.98 7.96
CA PRO A 34 4.57 10.72 8.64
C PRO A 34 5.64 9.79 8.09
N SER A 35 6.57 9.40 8.96
CA SER A 35 7.60 8.43 8.67
C SER A 35 6.88 7.09 8.53
N PHE A 36 6.24 6.88 7.38
CA PHE A 36 5.76 5.57 6.92
C PHE A 36 6.92 4.71 6.40
N ILE A 37 8.12 4.94 6.91
CA ILE A 37 9.15 3.93 6.90
C ILE A 37 9.36 3.63 8.37
N SER A 38 8.47 2.79 8.90
CA SER A 38 8.83 1.94 10.00
C SER A 38 10.10 1.23 9.58
N GLU A 39 11.20 1.62 10.20
CA GLU A 39 12.47 0.91 10.21
C GLU A 39 12.29 -0.37 11.06
N GLU A 40 11.23 -1.13 10.79
CA GLU A 40 11.05 -2.48 11.30
C GLU A 40 11.61 -3.41 10.26
N ALA A 41 12.77 -3.99 10.59
CA ALA A 41 13.32 -5.22 10.07
C ALA A 41 13.07 -5.47 8.57
N VAL A 42 14.15 -5.45 7.79
CA VAL A 42 14.24 -6.23 6.55
C VAL A 42 14.22 -7.72 6.92
N SER A 43 13.09 -8.19 7.46
CA SER A 43 12.61 -9.52 7.21
C SER A 43 12.28 -9.51 5.73
N SER A 44 12.99 -10.36 4.98
CA SER A 44 12.69 -10.72 3.60
C SER A 44 11.32 -11.40 3.53
N SER A 45 10.27 -10.67 3.90
CA SER A 45 8.88 -11.03 3.72
C SER A 45 8.59 -10.98 2.23
N SER A 46 9.05 -12.02 1.53
CA SER A 46 8.53 -12.38 0.21
C SER A 46 7.01 -12.19 0.26
N PHE A 47 6.50 -11.31 -0.59
CA PHE A 47 5.09 -10.93 -0.60
C PHE A 47 4.28 -12.16 -1.04
N LYS A 48 3.88 -12.99 -0.09
CA LYS A 48 3.18 -14.26 -0.35
C LYS A 48 1.70 -14.00 -0.58
N VAL A 49 1.17 -14.59 -1.63
CA VAL A 49 -0.25 -14.56 -1.94
C VAL A 49 -0.99 -15.51 -1.00
N ASN A 50 -1.87 -14.95 -0.19
CA ASN A 50 -2.71 -15.73 0.71
C ASN A 50 -3.81 -16.45 -0.08
N ILE A 51 -3.78 -17.78 -0.18
CA ILE A 51 -4.69 -18.55 -1.03
C ILE A 51 -6.14 -18.53 -0.52
N ASN A 52 -6.36 -18.35 0.78
CA ASN A 52 -7.70 -18.29 1.36
C ASN A 52 -8.36 -16.92 1.15
N LYS A 53 -7.57 -15.84 1.00
CA LYS A 53 -8.07 -14.47 0.90
C LYS A 53 -7.81 -13.78 -0.45
N ALA A 54 -6.89 -14.30 -1.25
CA ALA A 54 -6.46 -13.69 -2.51
C ALA A 54 -7.63 -13.50 -3.47
N LYS A 55 -7.64 -12.36 -4.15
CA LYS A 55 -8.58 -12.08 -5.23
C LYS A 55 -8.07 -12.74 -6.51
N PHE A 56 -8.95 -12.85 -7.51
CA PHE A 56 -8.60 -13.40 -8.82
C PHE A 56 -7.33 -12.76 -9.41
N LYS A 57 -7.23 -11.43 -9.34
CA LYS A 57 -6.08 -10.66 -9.84
C LYS A 57 -4.76 -10.99 -9.14
N ASP A 58 -4.79 -11.46 -7.91
CA ASP A 58 -3.57 -11.83 -7.17
C ASP A 58 -3.17 -13.27 -7.45
N LEU A 59 -4.15 -14.16 -7.63
CA LEU A 59 -3.90 -15.56 -8.00
C LEU A 59 -3.26 -15.68 -9.38
N ILE A 60 -3.68 -14.87 -10.37
CA ILE A 60 -3.10 -14.91 -11.72
C ILE A 60 -1.68 -14.35 -11.80
N LYS A 61 -1.19 -13.67 -10.76
CA LYS A 61 0.22 -13.23 -10.67
C LYS A 61 1.14 -14.38 -10.27
N LEU A 62 0.60 -15.48 -9.75
CA LEU A 62 1.39 -16.63 -9.36
C LEU A 62 1.93 -17.33 -10.61
N PRO A 63 3.20 -17.77 -10.60
CA PRO A 63 3.77 -18.47 -11.73
C PRO A 63 2.96 -19.74 -12.01
N TYR A 64 2.69 -20.02 -13.29
CA TYR A 64 1.92 -21.18 -13.74
C TYR A 64 0.42 -21.20 -13.36
N ILE A 65 -0.10 -20.13 -12.74
CA ILE A 65 -1.52 -19.96 -12.44
C ILE A 65 -2.14 -18.96 -13.40
N GLY A 66 -2.76 -19.47 -14.47
CA GLY A 66 -3.58 -18.65 -15.37
C GLY A 66 -5.02 -18.50 -14.87
N GLU A 67 -5.83 -17.79 -15.65
CA GLU A 67 -7.23 -17.48 -15.30
C GLU A 67 -8.07 -18.70 -14.93
N VAL A 68 -7.92 -19.79 -15.68
CA VAL A 68 -8.68 -21.03 -15.47
C VAL A 68 -8.35 -21.65 -14.11
N LEU A 69 -7.07 -21.66 -13.71
CA LEU A 69 -6.67 -22.21 -12.42
C LEU A 69 -7.06 -21.28 -11.27
N ALA A 70 -6.89 -19.97 -11.43
CA ALA A 70 -7.31 -19.00 -10.43
C ALA A 70 -8.81 -19.12 -10.12
N LYS A 71 -9.66 -19.24 -11.15
CA LYS A 71 -11.11 -19.49 -10.98
C LYS A 71 -11.37 -20.79 -10.22
N ARG A 72 -10.68 -21.88 -10.57
CA ARG A 72 -10.85 -23.17 -9.87
C ARG A 72 -10.41 -23.12 -8.41
N ILE A 73 -9.34 -22.40 -8.09
CA ILE A 73 -8.88 -22.22 -6.68
C ILE A 73 -9.96 -21.50 -5.88
N ILE A 74 -10.52 -20.40 -6.42
CA ILE A 74 -11.60 -19.63 -5.79
C ILE A 74 -12.84 -20.52 -5.61
N SER A 75 -13.30 -21.17 -6.68
CA SER A 75 -14.47 -22.05 -6.62
C SER A 75 -14.27 -23.24 -5.67
N TYR A 76 -13.04 -23.75 -5.54
CA TYR A 76 -12.74 -24.81 -4.60
C TYR A 76 -12.93 -24.33 -3.16
N ARG A 77 -12.35 -23.18 -2.77
CA ARG A 77 -12.48 -22.67 -1.40
C ARG A 77 -13.90 -22.19 -1.06
N GLU A 78 -14.66 -21.75 -2.06
CA GLU A 78 -16.08 -21.40 -1.90
C GLU A 78 -16.95 -22.63 -1.64
N LYS A 79 -16.63 -23.77 -2.27
CA LYS A 79 -17.43 -25.00 -2.15
C LYS A 79 -17.02 -25.90 -0.99
N ASN A 80 -15.72 -25.95 -0.67
CA ASN A 80 -15.16 -26.89 0.30
C ASN A 80 -14.67 -26.20 1.58
N GLY A 81 -14.77 -24.87 1.65
CA GLY A 81 -14.18 -24.09 2.73
C GLY A 81 -12.70 -23.75 2.49
N PRO A 82 -12.07 -23.01 3.43
CA PRO A 82 -10.68 -22.59 3.30
C PRO A 82 -9.73 -23.78 3.25
N PHE A 83 -8.63 -23.63 2.51
CA PHE A 83 -7.54 -24.60 2.50
C PHE A 83 -6.87 -24.63 3.87
N GLN A 84 -6.70 -25.83 4.43
CA GLN A 84 -6.06 -26.07 5.72
C GLN A 84 -4.55 -26.30 5.58
N SER A 85 -4.10 -26.74 4.40
CA SER A 85 -2.68 -26.89 4.10
C SER A 85 -2.40 -26.52 2.64
N ILE A 86 -1.13 -26.25 2.34
CA ILE A 86 -0.70 -25.96 0.96
C ILE A 86 -0.93 -27.20 0.08
N GLU A 87 -0.79 -28.39 0.65
CA GLU A 87 -0.93 -29.67 -0.04
C GLU A 87 -2.37 -29.91 -0.55
N GLU A 88 -3.37 -29.30 0.09
CA GLU A 88 -4.77 -29.37 -0.37
C GLU A 88 -5.01 -28.69 -1.71
N LEU A 89 -4.14 -27.78 -2.15
CA LEU A 89 -4.21 -27.22 -3.50
C LEU A 89 -4.15 -28.31 -4.58
N LYS A 90 -3.57 -29.49 -4.30
CA LYS A 90 -3.58 -30.64 -5.24
C LYS A 90 -4.99 -31.19 -5.51
N LYS A 91 -5.96 -30.91 -4.63
CA LYS A 91 -7.38 -31.27 -4.84
C LYS A 91 -8.02 -30.40 -5.93
N VAL A 92 -7.41 -29.27 -6.29
CA VAL A 92 -7.87 -28.41 -7.39
C VAL A 92 -7.45 -29.01 -8.74
N LYS A 93 -8.44 -29.34 -9.59
CA LYS A 93 -8.19 -29.91 -10.93
C LYS A 93 -7.22 -29.05 -11.74
N GLY A 94 -6.06 -29.63 -12.06
CA GLY A 94 -5.00 -29.01 -12.86
C GLY A 94 -3.84 -28.42 -12.04
N VAL A 95 -3.89 -28.50 -10.70
CA VAL A 95 -2.76 -28.25 -9.81
C VAL A 95 -2.12 -29.59 -9.43
N GLY A 96 -1.08 -29.98 -10.17
CA GLY A 96 -0.27 -31.16 -9.84
C GLY A 96 0.96 -30.80 -8.99
N GLU A 97 1.73 -31.82 -8.58
CA GLU A 97 2.94 -31.65 -7.77
C GLU A 97 3.94 -30.65 -8.35
N LYS A 98 4.19 -30.70 -9.67
CA LYS A 98 5.11 -29.77 -10.33
C LYS A 98 4.70 -28.31 -10.13
N LYS A 99 3.41 -28.01 -10.31
CA LYS A 99 2.89 -26.65 -10.14
C LYS A 99 2.88 -26.24 -8.68
N LEU A 100 2.48 -27.14 -7.78
CA LEU A 100 2.49 -26.87 -6.35
C LEU A 100 3.90 -26.50 -5.88
N LYS A 101 4.91 -27.29 -6.26
CA LYS A 101 6.30 -27.04 -5.91
C LYS A 101 6.79 -25.69 -6.44
N ALA A 102 6.38 -25.31 -7.65
CA ALA A 102 6.73 -24.03 -8.25
C ALA A 102 6.10 -22.83 -7.52
N ILE A 103 4.88 -22.97 -7.00
CA ILE A 103 4.18 -21.87 -6.33
C ILE A 103 4.35 -21.85 -4.80
N LYS A 104 4.79 -22.94 -4.17
CA LYS A 104 4.82 -23.11 -2.69
C LYS A 104 5.52 -21.97 -1.95
N ASN A 105 6.56 -21.40 -2.54
CA ASN A 105 7.32 -20.29 -1.94
C ASN A 105 6.64 -18.92 -2.09
N PHE A 106 5.63 -18.81 -2.94
CA PHE A 106 4.91 -17.56 -3.24
C PHE A 106 3.54 -17.48 -2.57
N ILE A 107 3.16 -18.49 -1.78
CA ILE A 107 1.79 -18.63 -1.27
C ILE A 107 1.76 -18.85 0.26
N SER A 108 0.64 -18.48 0.87
CA SER A 108 0.36 -18.65 2.31
C SER A 108 -1.12 -18.96 2.57
N LEU A 109 -1.52 -19.26 3.82
CA LEU A 109 -2.88 -19.73 4.17
C LEU A 109 -3.71 -18.77 5.05
N ASN A 110 -3.16 -17.64 5.52
CA ASN A 110 -3.68 -16.86 6.67
C ASN A 110 -5.16 -16.44 6.67
#